data_AF-U4L0B7-F1
#
_entry.id   AF-U4L0B7-F1
#
_cell.length_a   1.000
_cell.length_b   1.000
_cell.length_c   1.000
_cell.angle_alpha   90.00
_cell.angle_beta   90.00
_cell.angle_gamma   90.00
#
_symmetry.space_group_name_H-M   'P 1'
#
loop_
_entity.id
_entity.type
_entity.pdbx_description
1 polymer ?
#
loop_
_entity_poly.entity_id
_entity_poly.type
_entity_poly.pdbx_seq_one_letter_code
_entity_poly.pdbx_strand_id
1 'polypeptide(L)'
;MLRKLSRSNKSTEIKLKTENKRVSHENDQLKDALQLATTELTQLKQKHDETIKTISAQSANYKNLKNECDRLSDRNAQLLDENSWMKDEMEQLKLGKAKLSHEVNQLRTMNDELSEKNNLLGEWKLYSDNEIKQLQRSEELYKDEIQRLKNEGTKLKGDMMPLKEKYKLLNIGYDELSEDRKRLGDLRVLLQSENDRLTKAKEQAKLEMVQMKEEIIKLKDQHEDSADEISELKNKINDYRDRNVKLKEIMQTKNAAIKPPLVMKDRATAPPSPGKEEFLEEMNDRLMKQIGSLKIEVVALREENTKLKLEVEKADKVAQEQNNINAAKILKNYEDMENRLRTMEKLAEDFDKVTTKLLEKEKQLREQKAFYEGMAERLTPLEAANEDLTAIKTQLTETQGKYEEPMAGMDGYEFAFDKKRLEQIIAVILPQTVNAQGFFCRKVPLPTIPDNLIQISQGYNTTSVPYNVASFAPGHFIYVERERIDKIQKLESLMKIAWGDSLSRARIQFRGLPKGRSDWESFSADIRRVYVVQNLARVNDPDAPDFFMMQCI
;
A
#
# COMPACT_ATOMS: atom_id res chain seq x y z
N MET A 1 28.85 132.25 165.40
CA MET A 1 28.47 130.96 164.77
C MET A 1 27.61 131.08 163.52
N LEU A 2 26.78 132.12 163.35
CA LEU A 2 25.86 132.28 162.18
C LEU A 2 26.54 132.40 160.79
N ARG A 3 27.82 132.83 160.69
CA ARG A 3 28.56 132.86 159.41
C ARG A 3 29.02 131.48 158.90
N LYS A 4 29.12 130.45 159.76
CA LYS A 4 29.52 129.08 159.35
C LYS A 4 28.35 128.31 158.72
N LEU A 5 27.12 128.54 159.20
CA LEU A 5 25.90 127.93 158.65
C LEU A 5 25.55 128.46 157.25
N SER A 6 25.73 129.76 156.99
CA SER A 6 25.47 130.36 155.66
C SER A 6 26.47 129.89 154.59
N ARG A 7 27.74 129.66 154.95
CA ARG A 7 28.76 129.12 154.03
C ARG A 7 28.55 127.63 153.76
N SER A 8 28.11 126.87 154.77
CA SER A 8 27.76 125.45 154.60
C SER A 8 26.55 125.28 153.68
N ASN A 9 25.52 126.12 153.84
CA ASN A 9 24.29 126.03 153.06
C ASN A 9 24.50 126.41 151.58
N LYS A 10 25.37 127.40 151.30
CA LYS A 10 25.80 127.70 149.92
C LYS A 10 26.64 126.58 149.31
N SER A 11 27.47 125.90 150.11
CA SER A 11 28.28 124.77 149.61
C SER A 11 27.43 123.54 149.28
N THR A 12 26.41 123.22 150.08
CA THR A 12 25.46 122.14 149.78
C THR A 12 24.58 122.49 148.59
N GLU A 13 24.14 123.74 148.46
CA GLU A 13 23.36 124.20 147.31
C GLU A 13 24.16 124.14 145.99
N ILE A 14 25.44 124.51 146.01
CA ILE A 14 26.33 124.39 144.84
C ILE A 14 26.57 122.92 144.50
N LYS A 15 26.82 122.05 145.49
CA LYS A 15 26.98 120.61 145.27
C LYS A 15 25.72 119.99 144.67
N LEU A 16 24.55 120.32 145.21
CA LEU A 16 23.26 119.87 144.69
C LEU A 16 23.02 120.38 143.26
N LYS A 17 23.31 121.65 142.96
CA LYS A 17 23.20 122.18 141.59
C LYS A 17 24.14 121.50 140.60
N THR A 18 25.35 121.18 141.04
CA THR A 18 26.35 120.51 140.19
C THR A 18 25.97 119.05 139.96
N GLU A 19 25.51 118.37 141.00
CA GLU A 19 25.03 117.00 140.92
C GLU A 19 23.75 116.90 140.08
N ASN A 20 22.82 117.84 140.22
CA ASN A 20 21.60 117.87 139.41
C ASN A 20 21.91 118.14 137.93
N LYS A 21 22.97 118.93 137.64
CA LYS A 21 23.49 119.08 136.27
C LYS A 21 24.14 117.80 135.75
N ARG A 22 24.90 117.08 136.58
CA ARG A 22 25.50 115.79 136.22
C ARG A 22 24.43 114.74 135.93
N VAL A 23 23.46 114.59 136.83
CA VAL A 23 22.31 113.68 136.68
C VAL A 23 21.46 114.06 135.47
N SER A 24 21.22 115.36 135.23
CA SER A 24 20.55 115.81 134.00
C SER A 24 21.33 115.40 132.75
N HIS A 25 22.64 115.61 132.74
CA HIS A 25 23.48 115.24 131.61
C HIS A 25 23.53 113.72 131.39
N GLU A 26 23.61 112.94 132.46
CA GLU A 26 23.53 111.47 132.40
C GLU A 26 22.15 111.00 131.93
N ASN A 27 21.07 111.65 132.35
CA ASN A 27 19.73 111.37 131.83
C ASN A 27 19.62 111.68 130.34
N ASP A 28 20.20 112.80 129.88
CA ASP A 28 20.23 113.14 128.46
C ASP A 28 21.05 112.10 127.67
N GLN A 29 22.23 111.69 128.17
CA GLN A 29 23.04 110.63 127.57
C GLN A 29 22.33 109.27 127.53
N LEU A 30 21.65 108.89 128.62
CA LEU A 30 20.87 107.66 128.67
C LEU A 30 19.68 107.71 127.72
N LYS A 31 19.05 108.87 127.57
CA LYS A 31 17.95 109.08 126.63
C LYS A 31 18.44 108.98 125.19
N ASP A 32 19.60 109.57 124.88
CA ASP A 32 20.23 109.45 123.56
C ASP A 32 20.65 108.00 123.26
N ALA A 33 21.26 107.31 124.24
CA ALA A 33 21.61 105.89 124.11
C ALA A 33 20.39 104.99 123.93
N LEU A 34 19.30 105.26 124.67
CA LEU A 34 18.03 104.55 124.53
C LEU A 34 17.41 104.81 123.16
N GLN A 35 17.47 106.05 122.66
CA GLN A 35 16.97 106.42 121.34
C GLN A 35 17.79 105.75 120.23
N LEU A 36 19.12 105.68 120.38
CA LEU A 36 20.01 104.96 119.46
C LEU A 36 19.70 103.46 119.45
N ALA A 37 19.64 102.82 120.62
CA ALA A 37 19.31 101.40 120.75
C ALA A 37 17.91 101.09 120.20
N THR A 38 16.94 101.98 120.39
CA THR A 38 15.60 101.86 119.81
C THR A 38 15.66 101.94 118.28
N THR A 39 16.46 102.85 117.73
CA THR A 39 16.64 103.00 116.28
C THR A 39 17.29 101.75 115.69
N GLU A 40 18.36 101.25 116.30
CA GLU A 40 19.04 100.02 115.90
C GLU A 40 18.11 98.80 115.99
N LEU A 41 17.33 98.67 117.07
CA LEU A 41 16.34 97.60 117.21
C LEU A 41 15.28 97.67 116.10
N THR A 42 14.86 98.88 115.72
CA THR A 42 13.87 99.08 114.65
C THR A 42 14.47 98.69 113.29
N GLN A 43 15.71 99.07 113.00
CA GLN A 43 16.43 98.66 111.79
C GLN A 43 16.67 97.15 111.75
N LEU A 44 17.02 96.53 112.88
CA LEU A 44 17.25 95.09 112.96
C LEU A 44 15.94 94.32 112.70
N LYS A 45 14.83 94.79 113.27
CA LYS A 45 13.49 94.24 112.99
C LYS A 45 13.13 94.36 111.52
N GLN A 46 13.35 95.53 110.92
CA GLN A 46 13.09 95.72 109.49
C GLN A 46 13.93 94.75 108.64
N LYS A 47 15.24 94.62 108.92
CA LYS A 47 16.12 93.69 108.21
C LYS A 47 15.73 92.23 108.43
N HIS A 48 15.26 91.89 109.62
CA HIS A 48 14.73 90.56 109.94
C HIS A 48 13.47 90.26 109.10
N ASP A 49 12.53 91.20 109.01
CA ASP A 49 11.32 91.09 108.21
C ASP A 49 11.65 90.95 106.70
N GLU A 50 12.61 91.73 106.20
CA GLU A 50 13.12 91.62 104.81
C GLU A 50 13.78 90.25 104.55
N THR A 51 14.53 89.73 105.52
CA THR A 51 15.15 88.41 105.43
C THR A 51 14.09 87.31 105.41
N ILE A 52 13.06 87.39 106.26
CA ILE A 52 11.93 86.45 106.27
C ILE A 52 11.18 86.48 104.93
N LYS A 53 10.95 87.66 104.36
CA LYS A 53 10.34 87.79 103.02
C LYS A 53 11.19 87.11 101.95
N THR A 54 12.51 87.31 101.99
CA THR A 54 13.44 86.70 101.04
C THR A 54 13.47 85.17 101.17
N ILE A 55 13.53 84.64 102.39
CA ILE A 55 13.48 83.20 102.67
C ILE A 55 12.16 82.61 102.17
N SER A 56 11.05 83.29 102.40
CA SER A 56 9.73 82.85 101.94
C SER A 56 9.66 82.79 100.41
N ALA A 57 10.21 83.79 99.72
CA ALA A 57 10.29 83.81 98.26
C ALA A 57 11.20 82.70 97.71
N GLN A 58 12.36 82.48 98.33
CA GLN A 58 13.28 81.40 97.95
C GLN A 58 12.67 80.02 98.17
N SER A 59 11.95 79.82 99.29
CA SER A 59 11.23 78.58 99.56
C SER A 59 10.14 78.30 98.52
N ALA A 60 9.40 79.34 98.10
CA ALA A 60 8.44 79.22 97.01
C ALA A 60 9.11 78.86 95.67
N ASN A 61 10.25 79.50 95.34
CA ASN A 61 11.02 79.18 94.14
C ASN A 61 11.58 77.74 94.16
N TYR A 62 12.09 77.28 95.30
CA TYR A 62 12.56 75.91 95.47
C TYR A 62 11.42 74.90 95.28
N LYS A 63 10.24 75.19 95.83
CA LYS A 63 9.04 74.36 95.64
C LYS A 63 8.65 74.30 94.16
N ASN A 64 8.68 75.42 93.45
CA ASN A 64 8.39 75.47 92.01
C ASN A 64 9.42 74.67 91.20
N LEU A 65 10.72 74.84 91.49
CA LEU A 65 11.78 74.13 90.79
C LEU A 65 11.70 72.62 91.02
N LYS A 66 11.41 72.19 92.25
CA LYS A 66 11.19 70.79 92.58
C LYS A 66 10.02 70.20 91.78
N ASN A 67 8.88 70.90 91.74
CA ASN A 67 7.73 70.46 90.96
C ASN A 67 8.06 70.34 89.46
N GLU A 68 8.89 71.23 88.92
CA GLU A 68 9.33 71.16 87.53
C GLU A 68 10.29 70.00 87.27
N CYS A 69 11.23 69.73 88.19
CA CYS A 69 12.07 68.54 88.12
C CYS A 69 11.25 67.25 88.16
N ASP A 70 10.23 67.17 89.02
CA ASP A 70 9.33 66.02 89.09
C ASP A 70 8.58 65.83 87.75
N ARG A 71 8.03 66.91 87.18
CA ARG A 71 7.37 66.90 85.85
C ARG A 71 8.30 66.47 84.71
N LEU A 72 9.54 66.99 84.70
CA LEU A 72 10.52 66.63 83.68
C LEU A 72 10.94 65.16 83.82
N SER A 73 11.07 64.66 85.04
CA SER A 73 11.33 63.25 85.31
C SER A 73 10.20 62.37 84.76
N ASP A 74 8.94 62.71 85.06
CA ASP A 74 7.77 61.99 84.55
C ASP A 74 7.71 62.03 83.01
N ARG A 75 7.97 63.19 82.39
CA ARG A 75 8.00 63.29 80.92
C ARG A 75 9.14 62.49 80.31
N ASN A 76 10.30 62.44 80.96
CA ASN A 76 11.42 61.64 80.49
C ASN A 76 11.12 60.14 80.58
N ALA A 77 10.42 59.70 81.64
CA ALA A 77 9.93 58.32 81.74
C ALA A 77 8.95 57.98 80.59
N GLN A 78 7.99 58.86 80.31
CA GLN A 78 7.06 58.68 79.17
C GLN A 78 7.78 58.59 77.83
N LEU A 79 8.77 59.46 77.58
CA LEU A 79 9.55 59.45 76.35
C LEU A 79 10.38 58.17 76.19
N LEU A 80 10.88 57.60 77.29
CA LEU A 80 11.57 56.31 77.27
C LEU A 80 10.61 55.17 76.90
N ASP A 81 9.39 55.18 77.45
CA ASP A 81 8.36 54.19 77.13
C ASP A 81 7.91 54.31 75.66
N GLU A 82 7.65 55.53 75.18
CA GLU A 82 7.33 55.81 73.77
C GLU A 82 8.45 55.31 72.83
N ASN A 83 9.72 55.53 73.19
CA ASN A 83 10.87 55.07 72.40
C ASN A 83 11.02 53.54 72.43
N SER A 84 10.72 52.89 73.56
CA SER A 84 10.68 51.42 73.64
C SER A 84 9.61 50.85 72.71
N TRP A 85 8.40 51.40 72.76
CA TRP A 85 7.30 50.98 71.90
C TRP A 85 7.62 51.19 70.41
N MET A 86 8.19 52.33 70.03
CA MET A 86 8.61 52.59 68.65
C MET A 86 9.67 51.59 68.17
N LYS A 87 10.61 51.17 69.02
CA LYS A 87 11.60 50.14 68.66
C LYS A 87 10.93 48.80 68.41
N ASP A 88 10.00 48.40 69.25
CA ASP A 88 9.26 47.15 69.10
C ASP A 88 8.43 47.15 67.81
N GLU A 89 7.76 48.25 67.51
CA GLU A 89 7.00 48.39 66.25
C GLU A 89 7.92 48.36 65.02
N MET A 90 9.09 49.00 65.09
CA MET A 90 10.08 48.95 64.00
C MET A 90 10.56 47.51 63.74
N GLU A 91 10.71 46.70 64.78
CA GLU A 91 11.13 45.31 64.66
C GLU A 91 10.00 44.44 64.08
N GLN A 92 8.75 44.69 64.46
CA GLN A 92 7.58 44.06 63.83
C GLN A 92 7.47 44.40 62.34
N LEU A 93 7.71 45.66 61.96
CA LEU A 93 7.72 46.08 60.56
C LEU A 93 8.84 45.40 59.75
N LYS A 94 10.04 45.23 60.33
CA LYS A 94 11.13 44.47 59.69
C LYS A 94 10.74 43.01 59.46
N LEU A 95 10.12 42.37 60.47
CA LEU A 95 9.63 41.00 60.34
C LEU A 95 8.54 40.89 59.26
N GLY A 96 7.60 41.84 59.22
CA GLY A 96 6.56 41.92 58.18
C GLY A 96 7.16 42.07 56.77
N LYS A 97 8.15 42.97 56.62
CA LYS A 97 8.88 43.16 55.35
C LYS A 97 9.60 41.89 54.91
N ALA A 98 10.25 41.17 55.83
CA ALA A 98 10.94 39.92 55.53
C ALA A 98 9.97 38.83 55.05
N LYS A 99 8.81 38.70 55.71
CA LYS A 99 7.74 37.77 55.29
C LYS A 99 7.22 38.08 53.89
N LEU A 100 6.88 39.34 53.61
CA LEU A 100 6.42 39.78 52.29
C LEU A 100 7.48 39.55 51.21
N SER A 101 8.74 39.84 51.51
CA SER A 101 9.84 39.58 50.56
C SER A 101 9.99 38.10 50.25
N HIS A 102 9.78 37.22 51.23
CA HIS A 102 9.81 35.78 51.02
C HIS A 102 8.64 35.32 50.14
N GLU A 103 7.43 35.81 50.41
CA GLU A 103 6.23 35.49 49.61
C GLU A 103 6.35 35.98 48.15
N VAL A 104 6.88 37.18 47.92
CA VAL A 104 7.15 37.68 46.57
C VAL A 104 8.14 36.78 45.82
N ASN A 105 9.18 36.29 46.49
CA ASN A 105 10.15 35.38 45.86
C ASN A 105 9.53 34.01 45.54
N GLN A 106 8.65 33.48 46.41
CA GLN A 106 7.91 32.26 46.13
C GLN A 106 6.99 32.42 44.92
N LEU A 107 6.19 33.50 44.88
CA LEU A 107 5.30 33.79 43.76
C LEU A 107 6.06 33.96 42.44
N ARG A 108 7.23 34.59 42.48
CA ARG A 108 8.10 34.72 41.31
C ARG A 108 8.56 33.36 40.79
N THR A 109 8.99 32.49 41.68
CA THR A 109 9.41 31.11 41.34
C THR A 109 8.25 30.32 40.74
N MET A 110 7.05 30.39 41.33
CA MET A 110 5.85 29.74 40.78
C MET A 110 5.49 30.29 39.39
N ASN A 111 5.63 31.59 39.17
CA ASN A 111 5.37 32.20 37.87
C ASN A 111 6.38 31.74 36.81
N ASP A 112 7.66 31.60 37.17
CA ASP A 112 8.68 31.08 36.27
C ASP A 112 8.40 29.61 35.89
N GLU A 113 8.01 28.76 36.85
CA GLU A 113 7.59 27.37 36.60
C GLU A 113 6.34 27.28 35.71
N LEU A 114 5.35 28.16 35.94
CA LEU A 114 4.16 28.24 35.09
C LEU A 114 4.51 28.68 33.67
N SER A 115 5.43 29.64 33.53
CA SER A 115 5.90 30.08 32.22
C SER A 115 6.60 28.94 31.46
N GLU A 116 7.43 28.15 32.13
CA GLU A 116 8.07 26.98 31.53
C GLU A 116 7.05 25.92 31.10
N LYS A 117 6.08 25.59 31.97
CA LYS A 117 4.98 24.68 31.63
C LYS A 117 4.17 25.16 30.44
N ASN A 118 3.92 26.48 30.34
CA ASN A 118 3.20 27.06 29.22
C ASN A 118 3.99 26.98 27.90
N ASN A 119 5.32 27.16 27.96
CA ASN A 119 6.18 26.97 26.79
C ASN A 119 6.16 25.51 26.30
N LEU A 120 6.30 24.55 27.23
CA LEU A 120 6.19 23.12 26.91
C LEU A 120 4.82 22.81 26.29
N LEU A 121 3.73 23.33 26.84
CA LEU A 121 2.39 23.15 26.26
C LEU A 121 2.31 23.69 24.83
N GLY A 122 2.97 24.82 24.55
CA GLY A 122 3.11 25.38 23.21
C GLY A 122 3.84 24.44 22.24
N GLU A 123 4.95 23.84 22.68
CA GLU A 123 5.70 22.85 21.88
C GLU A 123 4.88 21.58 21.61
N TRP A 124 4.19 21.05 22.62
CA TRP A 124 3.29 19.90 22.47
C TRP A 124 2.15 20.19 21.49
N LYS A 125 1.58 21.40 21.54
CA LYS A 125 0.57 21.82 20.58
C LYS A 125 1.13 21.87 19.16
N LEU A 126 2.32 22.44 18.97
CA LEU A 126 2.97 22.50 17.66
C LEU A 126 3.27 21.10 17.10
N TYR A 127 3.73 20.18 17.95
CA TYR A 127 3.95 18.78 17.60
C TYR A 127 2.65 18.11 17.15
N SER A 128 1.59 18.26 17.93
CA SER A 128 0.27 17.70 17.61
C SER A 128 -0.30 18.28 16.30
N ASP A 129 -0.17 19.58 16.07
CA ASP A 129 -0.64 20.23 14.83
C ASP A 129 0.13 19.71 13.59
N ASN A 130 1.43 19.45 13.74
CA ASN A 130 2.24 18.85 12.68
C ASN A 130 1.85 17.41 12.39
N GLU A 131 1.58 16.61 13.43
CA GLU A 131 1.11 15.23 13.27
C GLU A 131 -0.25 15.18 12.57
N ILE A 132 -1.19 16.06 12.95
CA ILE A 132 -2.49 16.18 12.28
C ILE A 132 -2.32 16.51 10.79
N LYS A 133 -1.41 17.43 10.42
CA LYS A 133 -1.13 17.74 9.01
C LYS A 133 -0.52 16.56 8.25
N GLN A 134 0.34 15.77 8.89
CA GLN A 134 0.88 14.56 8.25
C GLN A 134 -0.21 13.51 8.02
N LEU A 135 -1.07 13.29 9.02
CA LEU A 135 -2.20 12.37 8.91
C LEU A 135 -3.17 12.80 7.79
N GLN A 136 -3.51 14.09 7.70
CA GLN A 136 -4.34 14.62 6.62
C GLN A 136 -3.75 14.38 5.24
N ARG A 137 -2.44 14.60 5.06
CA ARG A 137 -1.76 14.28 3.79
C ARG A 137 -1.80 12.80 3.46
N SER A 138 -1.62 11.93 4.46
CA SER A 138 -1.71 10.48 4.25
C SER A 138 -3.13 10.05 3.88
N GLU A 139 -4.16 10.67 4.47
CA GLU A 139 -5.57 10.41 4.16
C GLU A 139 -5.89 10.76 2.70
N GLU A 140 -5.38 11.90 2.21
CA GLU A 140 -5.56 12.35 0.82
C GLU A 140 -4.93 11.35 -0.16
N LEU A 141 -3.70 10.90 0.11
CA LEU A 141 -3.02 9.88 -0.70
C LEU A 141 -3.79 8.55 -0.73
N TYR A 142 -4.36 8.12 0.40
CA TYR A 142 -5.19 6.92 0.43
C TYR A 142 -6.49 7.08 -0.36
N LYS A 143 -7.12 8.26 -0.34
CA LYS A 143 -8.31 8.54 -1.17
C LYS A 143 -7.99 8.44 -2.66
N ASP A 144 -6.88 9.01 -3.08
CA ASP A 144 -6.43 8.94 -4.47
C ASP A 144 -6.13 7.49 -4.89
N GLU A 145 -5.46 6.71 -4.04
CA GLU A 145 -5.16 5.30 -4.32
C GLU A 145 -6.42 4.44 -4.39
N ILE A 146 -7.39 4.66 -3.49
CA ILE A 146 -8.70 3.99 -3.54
C ILE A 146 -9.41 4.30 -4.87
N GLN A 147 -9.37 5.56 -5.32
CA GLN A 147 -9.98 5.97 -6.57
C GLN A 147 -9.27 5.34 -7.79
N ARG A 148 -7.94 5.23 -7.74
CA ARG A 148 -7.13 4.53 -8.76
C ARG A 148 -7.52 3.06 -8.86
N LEU A 149 -7.56 2.34 -7.74
CA LEU A 149 -7.94 0.93 -7.67
C LEU A 149 -9.38 0.69 -8.14
N LYS A 150 -10.29 1.62 -7.84
CA LYS A 150 -11.67 1.57 -8.32
C LYS A 150 -11.73 1.67 -9.85
N ASN A 151 -10.97 2.58 -10.44
CA ASN A 151 -10.88 2.74 -11.90
C ASN A 151 -10.21 1.53 -12.57
N GLU A 152 -9.21 0.93 -11.94
CA GLU A 152 -8.59 -0.31 -12.44
C GLU A 152 -9.55 -1.49 -12.38
N GLY A 153 -10.31 -1.62 -11.29
CA GLY A 153 -11.35 -2.64 -11.14
C GLY A 153 -12.47 -2.52 -12.18
N THR A 154 -12.90 -1.29 -12.53
CA THR A 154 -13.88 -1.09 -13.60
C THR A 154 -13.30 -1.43 -14.97
N LYS A 155 -12.04 -1.09 -15.23
CA LYS A 155 -11.35 -1.46 -16.47
C LYS A 155 -11.23 -2.98 -16.63
N LEU A 156 -10.75 -3.69 -15.60
CA LEU A 156 -10.65 -5.15 -15.63
C LEU A 156 -12.01 -5.82 -15.84
N LYS A 157 -13.06 -5.30 -15.22
CA LYS A 157 -14.43 -5.78 -15.45
C LYS A 157 -14.86 -5.54 -16.91
N GLY A 158 -14.51 -4.39 -17.48
CA GLY A 158 -14.70 -4.05 -18.88
C GLY A 158 -13.99 -5.04 -19.81
N ASP A 159 -12.72 -5.33 -19.55
CA ASP A 159 -11.89 -6.25 -20.35
C ASP A 159 -12.31 -7.72 -20.23
N MET A 160 -12.91 -8.10 -19.09
CA MET A 160 -13.39 -9.47 -18.86
C MET A 160 -14.62 -9.82 -19.69
N MET A 161 -15.49 -8.86 -20.03
CA MET A 161 -16.67 -9.10 -20.88
C MET A 161 -16.31 -9.56 -22.31
N PRO A 162 -15.50 -8.84 -23.10
CA PRO A 162 -15.13 -9.27 -24.45
C PRO A 162 -14.30 -10.57 -24.42
N LEU A 163 -13.51 -10.81 -23.37
CA LEU A 163 -12.80 -12.07 -23.22
C LEU A 163 -13.77 -13.25 -23.02
N LYS A 164 -14.79 -13.07 -22.17
CA LYS A 164 -15.86 -14.07 -21.98
C LYS A 164 -16.61 -14.35 -23.27
N GLU A 165 -16.89 -13.31 -24.07
CA GLU A 165 -17.56 -13.49 -25.36
C GLU A 165 -16.67 -14.20 -26.37
N LYS A 166 -15.39 -13.83 -26.45
CA LYS A 166 -14.39 -14.52 -27.28
C LYS A 166 -14.26 -16.00 -26.89
N TYR A 167 -14.31 -16.32 -25.60
CA TYR A 167 -14.27 -17.70 -25.11
C TYR A 167 -15.52 -18.49 -25.55
N LYS A 168 -16.72 -17.90 -25.47
CA LYS A 168 -17.93 -18.56 -25.98
C LYS A 168 -17.83 -18.84 -27.48
N LEU A 169 -17.40 -17.85 -28.27
CA LEU A 169 -17.23 -18.02 -29.72
C LEU A 169 -16.20 -19.10 -30.05
N LEU A 170 -15.10 -19.15 -29.30
CA LEU A 170 -14.09 -20.20 -29.46
C LEU A 170 -14.68 -21.59 -29.14
N ASN A 171 -15.49 -21.70 -28.11
CA ASN A 171 -16.14 -22.96 -27.75
C ASN A 171 -17.15 -23.42 -28.82
N ILE A 172 -17.94 -22.49 -29.36
CA ILE A 172 -18.84 -22.77 -30.50
C ILE A 172 -18.02 -23.27 -31.70
N GLY A 173 -16.94 -22.58 -32.05
CA GLY A 173 -16.07 -23.01 -33.15
C GLY A 173 -15.41 -24.38 -32.91
N TYR A 174 -15.09 -24.72 -31.65
CA TYR A 174 -14.59 -26.05 -31.31
C TYR A 174 -15.65 -27.14 -31.52
N ASP A 175 -16.90 -26.87 -31.11
CA ASP A 175 -18.02 -27.80 -31.30
C ASP A 175 -18.32 -28.02 -32.79
N GLU A 176 -18.28 -26.96 -33.60
CA GLU A 176 -18.42 -27.03 -35.06
C GLU A 176 -17.31 -27.89 -35.71
N LEU A 177 -16.05 -27.64 -35.37
CA LEU A 177 -14.91 -28.42 -35.88
C LEU A 177 -14.98 -29.89 -35.44
N SER A 178 -15.45 -30.15 -34.22
CA SER A 178 -15.68 -31.50 -33.72
C SER A 178 -16.71 -32.25 -34.56
N GLU A 179 -17.80 -31.57 -34.95
CA GLU A 179 -18.84 -32.14 -35.79
C GLU A 179 -18.38 -32.35 -37.23
N ASP A 180 -17.65 -31.40 -37.82
CA ASP A 180 -17.04 -31.56 -39.14
C ASP A 180 -16.05 -32.72 -39.17
N ARG A 181 -15.28 -32.93 -38.09
CA ARG A 181 -14.41 -34.09 -37.96
C ARG A 181 -15.19 -35.40 -37.99
N LYS A 182 -16.36 -35.48 -37.35
CA LYS A 182 -17.22 -36.68 -37.43
C LYS A 182 -17.72 -36.92 -38.84
N ARG A 183 -18.24 -35.87 -39.50
CA ARG A 183 -18.71 -35.94 -40.90
C ARG A 183 -17.61 -36.42 -41.86
N LEU A 184 -16.39 -35.92 -41.69
CA LEU A 184 -15.24 -36.40 -42.47
C LEU A 184 -14.88 -37.86 -42.16
N GLY A 185 -15.07 -38.30 -40.91
CA GLY A 185 -14.97 -39.70 -40.52
C GLY A 185 -15.99 -40.58 -41.25
N ASP A 186 -17.25 -40.17 -41.28
CA ASP A 186 -18.32 -40.90 -41.96
C ASP A 186 -18.08 -40.95 -43.48
N LEU A 187 -17.68 -39.83 -44.08
CA LEU A 187 -17.33 -39.76 -45.50
C LEU A 187 -16.16 -40.70 -45.84
N ARG A 188 -15.16 -40.79 -44.97
CA ARG A 188 -14.03 -41.73 -45.15
C ARG A 188 -14.52 -43.17 -45.15
N VAL A 189 -15.44 -43.54 -44.26
CA VAL A 189 -16.02 -44.90 -44.21
C VAL A 189 -16.81 -45.20 -45.49
N LEU A 190 -17.59 -44.24 -46.00
CA LEU A 190 -18.33 -44.38 -47.26
C LEU A 190 -17.39 -44.52 -48.47
N LEU A 191 -16.34 -43.71 -48.55
CA LEU A 191 -15.35 -43.83 -49.62
C LEU A 191 -14.61 -45.17 -49.57
N GLN A 192 -14.31 -45.66 -48.37
CA GLN A 192 -13.69 -46.97 -48.21
C GLN A 192 -14.60 -48.09 -48.71
N SER A 193 -15.88 -48.07 -48.32
CA SER A 193 -16.84 -49.10 -48.73
C SER A 193 -17.10 -49.09 -50.25
N GLU A 194 -17.15 -47.90 -50.86
CA GLU A 194 -17.28 -47.77 -52.32
C GLU A 194 -16.03 -48.27 -53.05
N ASN A 195 -14.83 -47.99 -52.52
CA ASN A 195 -13.59 -48.50 -53.09
C ASN A 195 -13.50 -50.04 -52.99
N ASP A 196 -13.95 -50.62 -51.87
CA ASP A 196 -14.02 -52.08 -51.71
C ASP A 196 -15.04 -52.69 -52.70
N ARG A 197 -16.18 -52.02 -52.92
CA ARG A 197 -17.20 -52.42 -53.90
C ARG A 197 -16.65 -52.39 -55.32
N LEU A 198 -15.98 -51.30 -55.71
CA LEU A 198 -15.35 -51.16 -57.03
C LEU A 198 -14.23 -52.20 -57.22
N THR A 199 -13.46 -52.50 -56.18
CA THR A 199 -12.42 -53.52 -56.23
C THR A 199 -13.02 -54.91 -56.50
N LYS A 200 -14.12 -55.26 -55.81
CA LYS A 200 -14.85 -56.52 -56.07
C LYS A 200 -15.44 -56.56 -57.49
N ALA A 201 -16.07 -55.48 -57.94
CA ALA A 201 -16.63 -55.40 -59.28
C ALA A 201 -15.55 -55.53 -60.37
N LYS A 202 -14.38 -54.91 -60.16
CA LYS A 202 -13.23 -55.05 -61.06
C LYS A 202 -12.74 -56.50 -61.14
N GLU A 203 -12.67 -57.20 -60.01
CA GLU A 203 -12.24 -58.59 -59.99
C GLU A 203 -13.26 -59.53 -60.66
N GLN A 204 -14.55 -59.27 -60.44
CA GLN A 204 -15.63 -59.96 -61.14
C GLN A 204 -15.56 -59.76 -62.67
N ALA A 205 -15.37 -58.52 -63.12
CA ALA A 205 -15.23 -58.22 -64.55
C ALA A 205 -14.00 -58.90 -65.17
N LYS A 206 -12.89 -59.05 -64.43
CA LYS A 206 -11.74 -59.83 -64.91
C LYS A 206 -12.06 -61.31 -65.07
N LEU A 207 -12.79 -61.90 -64.11
CA LEU A 207 -13.23 -63.30 -64.18
C LEU A 207 -14.12 -63.52 -65.41
N GLU A 208 -15.11 -62.66 -65.63
CA GLU A 208 -15.97 -62.69 -66.82
C GLU A 208 -15.17 -62.51 -68.11
N MET A 209 -14.17 -61.64 -68.13
CA MET A 209 -13.27 -61.47 -69.28
C MET A 209 -12.45 -62.74 -69.56
N VAL A 210 -11.98 -63.45 -68.53
CA VAL A 210 -11.29 -64.73 -68.71
C VAL A 210 -12.24 -65.79 -69.27
N GLN A 211 -13.47 -65.88 -68.74
CA GLN A 211 -14.50 -66.79 -69.25
C GLN A 211 -14.84 -66.51 -70.71
N MET A 212 -15.06 -65.24 -71.07
CA MET A 212 -15.31 -64.85 -72.46
C MET A 212 -14.12 -65.19 -73.38
N LYS A 213 -12.87 -65.03 -72.91
CA LYS A 213 -11.69 -65.44 -73.69
C LYS A 213 -11.66 -66.95 -73.92
N GLU A 214 -11.99 -67.75 -72.91
CA GLU A 214 -12.11 -69.21 -73.05
C GLU A 214 -13.22 -69.61 -74.02
N GLU A 215 -14.36 -68.91 -73.98
CA GLU A 215 -15.48 -69.14 -74.91
C GLU A 215 -15.10 -68.76 -76.36
N ILE A 216 -14.39 -67.66 -76.56
CA ILE A 216 -13.85 -67.28 -77.88
C ILE A 216 -12.90 -68.36 -78.41
N ILE A 217 -12.04 -68.94 -77.57
CA ILE A 217 -11.16 -70.04 -77.97
C ILE A 217 -11.99 -71.24 -78.42
N LYS A 218 -12.99 -71.67 -77.62
CA LYS A 218 -13.89 -72.78 -78.00
C LYS A 218 -14.63 -72.52 -79.31
N LEU A 219 -15.18 -71.33 -79.50
CA LEU A 219 -15.87 -70.94 -80.72
C LEU A 219 -14.92 -70.92 -81.93
N LYS A 220 -13.67 -70.51 -81.71
CA LYS A 220 -12.63 -70.53 -82.75
C LYS A 220 -12.28 -71.96 -83.14
N ASP A 221 -12.10 -72.86 -82.18
CA ASP A 221 -11.86 -74.28 -82.43
C ASP A 221 -13.03 -74.90 -83.21
N GLN A 222 -14.28 -74.61 -82.81
CA GLN A 222 -15.48 -75.06 -83.54
C GLN A 222 -15.55 -74.51 -84.97
N HIS A 223 -15.13 -73.26 -85.18
CA HIS A 223 -15.06 -72.66 -86.52
C HIS A 223 -13.97 -73.33 -87.37
N GLU A 224 -12.83 -73.69 -86.77
CA GLU A 224 -11.75 -74.42 -87.44
C GLU A 224 -12.20 -75.84 -87.84
N ASP A 225 -12.85 -76.58 -86.93
CA ASP A 225 -13.48 -77.87 -87.22
C ASP A 225 -14.50 -77.76 -88.38
N SER A 226 -15.34 -76.72 -88.35
CA SER A 226 -16.32 -76.47 -89.42
C SER A 226 -15.64 -76.11 -90.74
N ALA A 227 -14.51 -75.39 -90.71
CA ALA A 227 -13.74 -75.06 -91.91
C ALA A 227 -13.06 -76.29 -92.51
N ASP A 228 -12.59 -77.22 -91.68
CA ASP A 228 -12.08 -78.53 -92.09
C ASP A 228 -13.19 -79.38 -92.72
N GLU A 229 -14.38 -79.41 -92.12
CA GLU A 229 -15.55 -80.12 -92.67
C GLU A 229 -15.98 -79.52 -94.02
N ILE A 230 -16.01 -78.18 -94.15
CA ILE A 230 -16.24 -77.49 -95.44
C ILE A 230 -15.17 -77.88 -96.46
N SER A 231 -13.90 -77.95 -96.06
CA SER A 231 -12.81 -78.35 -96.95
C SER A 231 -12.97 -79.80 -97.41
N GLU A 232 -13.38 -80.70 -96.52
CA GLU A 232 -13.66 -82.10 -96.86
C GLU A 232 -14.87 -82.23 -97.80
N LEU A 233 -15.94 -81.48 -97.55
CA LEU A 233 -17.10 -81.39 -98.45
C LEU A 233 -16.71 -80.83 -99.82
N LYS A 234 -15.83 -79.82 -99.87
CA LYS A 234 -15.33 -79.23 -101.11
C LYS A 234 -14.49 -80.24 -101.91
N ASN A 235 -13.68 -81.05 -101.22
CA ASN A 235 -12.97 -82.16 -101.84
C ASN A 235 -13.93 -83.23 -102.38
N LYS A 236 -14.97 -83.62 -101.62
CA LYS A 236 -16.04 -84.51 -102.10
C LYS A 236 -16.75 -83.93 -103.33
N ILE A 237 -17.04 -82.63 -103.35
CA ILE A 237 -17.63 -81.94 -104.51
C ILE A 237 -16.68 -82.00 -105.72
N ASN A 238 -15.38 -81.80 -105.52
CA ASN A 238 -14.39 -81.92 -106.60
C ASN A 238 -14.28 -83.37 -107.10
N ASP A 239 -14.29 -84.37 -106.22
CA ASP A 239 -14.34 -85.78 -106.61
C ASP A 239 -15.61 -86.11 -107.42
N TYR A 240 -16.77 -85.57 -107.01
CA TYR A 240 -18.00 -85.69 -107.79
C TYR A 240 -17.88 -84.98 -109.14
N ARG A 241 -17.22 -83.83 -109.20
CA ARG A 241 -16.95 -83.09 -110.43
C ARG A 241 -16.06 -83.89 -111.37
N ASP A 242 -14.98 -84.47 -110.87
CA ASP A 242 -14.03 -85.29 -111.64
C ASP A 242 -14.67 -86.60 -112.12
N ARG A 243 -15.51 -87.24 -111.30
CA ARG A 243 -16.35 -88.36 -111.75
C ARG A 243 -17.30 -87.93 -112.87
N ASN A 244 -17.88 -86.74 -112.79
CA ASN A 244 -18.72 -86.18 -113.86
C ASN A 244 -17.92 -85.89 -115.15
N VAL A 245 -16.67 -85.43 -115.02
CA VAL A 245 -15.74 -85.26 -116.16
C VAL A 245 -15.41 -86.63 -116.78
N LYS A 246 -15.10 -87.65 -115.97
CA LYS A 246 -14.86 -89.02 -116.45
C LYS A 246 -16.11 -89.65 -117.09
N LEU A 247 -17.30 -89.40 -116.57
CA LEU A 247 -18.57 -89.78 -117.23
C LEU A 247 -18.71 -89.11 -118.60
N LYS A 248 -18.31 -87.83 -118.73
CA LYS A 248 -18.23 -87.13 -120.01
C LYS A 248 -17.17 -87.72 -120.96
N GLU A 249 -16.00 -88.12 -120.46
CA GLU A 249 -14.93 -88.75 -121.28
C GLU A 249 -15.26 -90.18 -121.71
N ILE A 250 -15.96 -90.97 -120.87
CA ILE A 250 -16.51 -92.29 -121.23
C ILE A 250 -17.56 -92.13 -122.32
N MET A 251 -18.36 -91.06 -122.28
CA MET A 251 -19.27 -90.72 -123.38
C MET A 251 -18.55 -90.29 -124.67
N GLN A 252 -17.30 -89.80 -124.59
CA GLN A 252 -16.52 -89.33 -125.76
C GLN A 252 -15.61 -90.40 -126.40
N THR A 253 -15.26 -91.49 -125.69
CA THR A 253 -14.33 -92.53 -126.19
C THR A 253 -15.01 -93.81 -126.71
N LYS A 254 -16.35 -93.86 -126.71
CA LYS A 254 -17.12 -94.86 -127.44
C LYS A 254 -18.26 -94.20 -128.19
N ASN A 255 -17.99 -93.76 -129.42
CA ASN A 255 -18.69 -94.26 -130.62
C ASN A 255 -18.45 -93.38 -131.84
N ALA A 256 -17.69 -93.93 -132.79
CA ALA A 256 -17.71 -93.57 -134.21
C ALA A 256 -17.86 -94.85 -135.04
N ALA A 257 -19.09 -95.37 -135.14
CA ALA A 257 -19.65 -96.09 -136.29
C ALA A 257 -21.12 -96.48 -135.99
N ILE A 258 -22.02 -96.07 -136.90
CA ILE A 258 -23.46 -96.40 -137.04
C ILE A 258 -24.48 -95.38 -136.42
N LYS A 259 -25.28 -94.82 -137.34
CA LYS A 259 -26.43 -93.87 -137.30
C LYS A 259 -27.77 -94.67 -137.36
N PRO A 260 -29.00 -94.06 -137.41
CA PRO A 260 -29.66 -92.89 -136.75
C PRO A 260 -31.08 -93.35 -136.20
N PRO A 261 -32.18 -92.55 -136.02
CA PRO A 261 -32.46 -91.10 -136.16
C PRO A 261 -33.31 -90.43 -135.03
N LEU A 262 -33.66 -89.14 -135.23
CA LEU A 262 -34.81 -88.32 -134.72
C LEU A 262 -34.40 -87.09 -133.84
N VAL A 263 -34.41 -85.83 -134.36
CA VAL A 263 -35.50 -84.79 -134.39
C VAL A 263 -35.21 -83.71 -133.30
N MET A 264 -35.27 -82.37 -133.46
CA MET A 264 -35.55 -81.41 -134.55
C MET A 264 -35.09 -79.97 -134.15
N LYS A 265 -34.60 -79.21 -135.16
CA LYS A 265 -34.88 -77.80 -135.60
C LYS A 265 -34.82 -76.55 -134.69
N ASP A 266 -33.96 -75.60 -135.11
CA ASP A 266 -34.16 -74.21 -135.57
C ASP A 266 -35.29 -73.31 -134.99
N ARG A 267 -35.00 -72.02 -134.71
CA ARG A 267 -35.11 -70.88 -135.67
C ARG A 267 -35.34 -69.52 -135.00
N ALA A 268 -34.87 -68.48 -135.68
CA ALA A 268 -35.00 -67.06 -135.39
C ALA A 268 -36.40 -66.43 -135.61
N THR A 269 -36.60 -65.30 -134.93
CA THR A 269 -37.36 -64.06 -135.29
C THR A 269 -38.91 -64.04 -135.49
N ALA A 270 -39.55 -63.18 -134.66
CA ALA A 270 -40.69 -62.27 -134.92
C ALA A 270 -42.18 -62.75 -134.85
N PRO A 271 -43.15 -61.83 -134.54
CA PRO A 271 -44.43 -62.00 -133.81
C PRO A 271 -45.66 -62.25 -134.75
N PRO A 272 -46.97 -62.37 -134.35
CA PRO A 272 -47.71 -61.87 -133.17
C PRO A 272 -48.79 -62.81 -132.50
N SER A 273 -49.38 -62.31 -131.40
CA SER A 273 -50.67 -62.63 -130.71
C SER A 273 -51.80 -63.28 -131.56
N PRO A 274 -52.88 -63.95 -131.03
CA PRO A 274 -53.40 -64.01 -129.64
C PRO A 274 -53.84 -65.42 -129.13
N GLY A 275 -53.81 -65.68 -127.81
CA GLY A 275 -54.45 -66.84 -127.19
C GLY A 275 -54.38 -66.75 -125.66
N LYS A 276 -55.53 -66.56 -125.01
CA LYS A 276 -55.67 -65.81 -123.75
C LYS A 276 -55.53 -66.60 -122.44
N GLU A 277 -55.05 -67.84 -122.42
CA GLU A 277 -55.04 -68.67 -121.19
C GLU A 277 -53.70 -69.35 -120.85
N GLU A 278 -52.92 -69.91 -121.79
CA GLU A 278 -51.64 -70.58 -121.46
C GLU A 278 -50.46 -69.61 -121.24
N PHE A 279 -50.45 -68.44 -121.88
CA PHE A 279 -49.44 -67.40 -121.60
C PHE A 279 -49.61 -66.81 -120.20
N LEU A 280 -50.85 -66.79 -119.67
CA LEU A 280 -51.10 -66.37 -118.31
C LEU A 280 -50.47 -67.35 -117.31
N GLU A 281 -50.32 -68.63 -117.65
CA GLU A 281 -49.80 -69.65 -116.74
C GLU A 281 -48.26 -69.67 -116.68
N GLU A 282 -47.56 -69.58 -117.82
CA GLU A 282 -46.09 -69.44 -117.84
C GLU A 282 -45.63 -68.06 -117.36
N MET A 283 -46.39 -67.01 -117.68
CA MET A 283 -46.17 -65.68 -117.12
C MET A 283 -46.49 -65.69 -115.62
N ASN A 284 -47.50 -66.43 -115.16
CA ASN A 284 -47.74 -66.65 -113.72
C ASN A 284 -46.56 -67.36 -113.06
N ASP A 285 -45.99 -68.39 -113.66
CA ASP A 285 -44.90 -69.14 -113.02
C ASP A 285 -43.61 -68.32 -112.92
N ARG A 286 -43.32 -67.50 -113.94
CA ARG A 286 -42.25 -66.49 -113.87
C ARG A 286 -42.55 -65.38 -112.87
N LEU A 287 -43.78 -64.87 -112.85
CA LEU A 287 -44.24 -63.90 -111.86
C LEU A 287 -44.14 -64.48 -110.45
N MET A 288 -44.51 -65.75 -110.24
CA MET A 288 -44.50 -66.41 -108.94
C MET A 288 -43.08 -66.70 -108.46
N LYS A 289 -42.14 -67.04 -109.35
CA LYS A 289 -40.70 -67.08 -109.01
C LYS A 289 -40.12 -65.71 -108.70
N GLN A 290 -40.49 -64.67 -109.47
CA GLN A 290 -40.08 -63.30 -109.17
C GLN A 290 -40.68 -62.80 -107.86
N ILE A 291 -41.96 -63.09 -107.59
CA ILE A 291 -42.65 -62.80 -106.33
C ILE A 291 -41.99 -63.58 -105.18
N GLY A 292 -41.56 -64.82 -105.40
CA GLY A 292 -40.82 -65.62 -104.41
C GLY A 292 -39.48 -64.99 -104.07
N SER A 293 -38.70 -64.59 -105.08
CA SER A 293 -37.42 -63.90 -104.90
C SER A 293 -37.60 -62.55 -104.20
N LEU A 294 -38.58 -61.74 -104.64
CA LEU A 294 -38.90 -60.45 -104.05
C LEU A 294 -39.42 -60.59 -102.61
N LYS A 295 -40.15 -61.67 -102.27
CA LYS A 295 -40.57 -61.93 -100.89
C LYS A 295 -39.37 -62.21 -99.98
N ILE A 296 -38.41 -63.00 -100.44
CA ILE A 296 -37.17 -63.27 -99.69
C ILE A 296 -36.38 -61.97 -99.50
N GLU A 297 -36.26 -61.16 -100.54
CA GLU A 297 -35.60 -59.86 -100.49
C GLU A 297 -36.31 -58.88 -99.54
N VAL A 298 -37.65 -58.83 -99.56
CA VAL A 298 -38.43 -58.02 -98.63
C VAL A 298 -38.29 -58.49 -97.18
N VAL A 299 -38.16 -59.79 -96.93
CA VAL A 299 -37.88 -60.31 -95.59
C VAL A 299 -36.48 -59.92 -95.13
N ALA A 300 -35.46 -60.07 -95.98
CA ALA A 300 -34.09 -59.66 -95.68
C ALA A 300 -33.99 -58.14 -95.40
N LEU A 301 -34.65 -57.31 -96.22
CA LEU A 301 -34.69 -55.86 -96.01
C LEU A 301 -35.47 -55.45 -94.75
N ARG A 302 -36.45 -56.25 -94.31
CA ARG A 302 -37.15 -56.03 -93.03
C ARG A 302 -36.25 -56.37 -91.85
N GLU A 303 -35.50 -57.47 -91.93
CA GLU A 303 -34.52 -57.86 -90.91
C GLU A 303 -33.36 -56.85 -90.82
N GLU A 304 -32.91 -56.30 -91.95
CA GLU A 304 -31.92 -55.23 -91.98
C GLU A 304 -32.49 -53.94 -91.37
N ASN A 305 -33.73 -53.56 -91.70
CA ASN A 305 -34.39 -52.41 -91.10
C ASN A 305 -34.59 -52.56 -89.58
N THR A 306 -34.93 -53.74 -89.08
CA THR A 306 -35.05 -53.94 -87.62
C THR A 306 -33.69 -53.86 -86.94
N LYS A 307 -32.64 -54.39 -87.57
CA LYS A 307 -31.26 -54.27 -87.07
C LYS A 307 -30.79 -52.81 -87.05
N LEU A 308 -30.99 -52.07 -88.13
CA LEU A 308 -30.66 -50.63 -88.20
C LEU A 308 -31.45 -49.83 -87.18
N LYS A 309 -32.73 -50.13 -86.97
CA LYS A 309 -33.56 -49.47 -85.95
C LYS A 309 -33.01 -49.70 -84.54
N LEU A 310 -32.55 -50.92 -84.24
CA LEU A 310 -31.90 -51.23 -82.95
C LEU A 310 -30.54 -50.54 -82.81
N GLU A 311 -29.76 -50.40 -83.87
CA GLU A 311 -28.50 -49.66 -83.86
C GLU A 311 -28.70 -48.15 -83.63
N VAL A 312 -29.73 -47.56 -84.26
CA VAL A 312 -30.12 -46.17 -84.00
C VAL A 312 -30.55 -45.99 -82.55
N GLU A 313 -31.37 -46.89 -82.00
CA GLU A 313 -31.79 -46.80 -80.59
C GLU A 313 -30.61 -46.94 -79.62
N LYS A 314 -29.63 -47.79 -79.93
CA LYS A 314 -28.38 -47.89 -79.16
C LYS A 314 -27.56 -46.61 -79.25
N ALA A 315 -27.42 -46.02 -80.45
CA ALA A 315 -26.70 -44.77 -80.65
C ALA A 315 -27.36 -43.61 -79.88
N ASP A 316 -28.69 -43.53 -79.88
CA ASP A 316 -29.45 -42.53 -79.12
C ASP A 316 -29.24 -42.68 -77.61
N LYS A 317 -29.24 -43.91 -77.09
CA LYS A 317 -28.95 -44.18 -75.67
C LYS A 317 -27.53 -43.76 -75.28
N VAL A 318 -26.54 -44.07 -76.11
CA VAL A 318 -25.15 -43.64 -75.88
C VAL A 318 -25.01 -42.12 -75.93
N ALA A 319 -25.69 -41.46 -76.89
CA ALA A 319 -25.70 -40.00 -76.96
C ALA A 319 -26.36 -39.37 -75.73
N GLN A 320 -27.45 -39.95 -75.23
CA GLN A 320 -28.13 -39.51 -74.01
C GLN A 320 -27.24 -39.70 -72.77
N GLU A 321 -26.57 -40.83 -72.63
CA GLU A 321 -25.63 -41.09 -71.54
C GLU A 321 -24.43 -40.11 -71.59
N GLN A 322 -23.88 -39.87 -72.78
CA GLN A 322 -22.80 -38.90 -72.95
C GLN A 322 -23.24 -37.47 -72.59
N ASN A 323 -24.46 -37.09 -72.95
CA ASN A 323 -25.06 -35.82 -72.56
C ASN A 323 -25.26 -35.74 -71.04
N ASN A 324 -25.70 -36.82 -70.39
CA ASN A 324 -25.84 -36.88 -68.94
C ASN A 324 -24.49 -36.77 -68.22
N ILE A 325 -23.44 -37.42 -68.73
CA ILE A 325 -22.08 -37.31 -68.21
C ILE A 325 -21.57 -35.87 -68.35
N ASN A 326 -21.81 -35.23 -69.50
CA ASN A 326 -21.41 -33.85 -69.73
C ASN A 326 -22.19 -32.90 -68.80
N ALA A 327 -23.50 -33.10 -68.61
CA ALA A 327 -24.31 -32.34 -67.66
C ALA A 327 -23.82 -32.51 -66.22
N ALA A 328 -23.48 -33.73 -65.80
CA ALA A 328 -22.93 -34.00 -64.47
C ALA A 328 -21.56 -33.33 -64.26
N LYS A 329 -20.68 -33.32 -65.27
CA LYS A 329 -19.41 -32.59 -65.23
C LYS A 329 -19.63 -31.07 -65.09
N ILE A 330 -20.60 -30.52 -65.82
CA ILE A 330 -20.95 -29.10 -65.74
C ILE A 330 -21.49 -28.77 -64.34
N LEU A 331 -22.40 -29.57 -63.79
CA LEU A 331 -22.94 -29.37 -62.45
C LEU A 331 -21.85 -29.46 -61.38
N LYS A 332 -20.95 -30.43 -61.47
CA LYS A 332 -19.80 -30.54 -60.57
C LYS A 332 -18.89 -29.30 -60.65
N ASN A 333 -18.64 -28.78 -61.85
CA ASN A 333 -17.85 -27.56 -62.00
C ASN A 333 -18.57 -26.34 -61.40
N TYR A 334 -19.90 -26.27 -61.46
CA TYR A 334 -20.66 -25.21 -60.80
C TYR A 334 -20.59 -25.33 -59.27
N GLU A 335 -20.72 -26.55 -58.73
CA GLU A 335 -20.58 -26.81 -57.30
C GLU A 335 -19.18 -26.45 -56.80
N ASP A 336 -18.13 -26.83 -57.53
CA ASP A 336 -16.75 -26.44 -57.23
C ASP A 336 -16.55 -24.91 -57.29
N MET A 337 -17.19 -24.23 -58.24
CA MET A 337 -17.14 -22.77 -58.35
C MET A 337 -17.87 -22.07 -57.21
N GLU A 338 -19.04 -22.58 -56.82
CA GLU A 338 -19.81 -22.05 -55.68
C GLU A 338 -19.04 -22.24 -54.37
N ASN A 339 -18.42 -23.40 -54.17
CA ASN A 339 -17.55 -23.64 -53.02
C ASN A 339 -16.36 -22.66 -52.99
N ARG A 340 -15.73 -22.39 -54.14
CA ARG A 340 -14.68 -21.37 -54.24
C ARG A 340 -15.19 -19.97 -53.91
N LEU A 341 -16.38 -19.59 -54.37
CA LEU A 341 -17.00 -18.31 -54.03
C LEU A 341 -17.23 -18.19 -52.52
N ARG A 342 -17.79 -19.21 -51.88
CA ARG A 342 -17.98 -19.23 -50.41
C ARG A 342 -16.65 -19.10 -49.66
N THR A 343 -15.58 -19.75 -50.13
CA THR A 343 -14.25 -19.57 -49.51
C THR A 343 -13.70 -18.16 -49.71
N MET A 344 -13.96 -17.51 -50.84
CA MET A 344 -13.57 -16.12 -51.08
C MET A 344 -14.37 -15.14 -50.23
N GLU A 345 -15.68 -15.37 -50.04
CA GLU A 345 -16.53 -14.59 -49.14
C GLU A 345 -16.03 -14.67 -47.69
N LYS A 346 -15.73 -15.88 -47.20
CA LYS A 346 -15.15 -16.06 -45.87
C LYS A 346 -13.80 -15.36 -45.73
N LEU A 347 -12.96 -15.40 -46.76
CA LEU A 347 -11.68 -14.69 -46.77
C LEU A 347 -11.88 -13.17 -46.72
N ALA A 348 -12.88 -12.64 -47.44
CA ALA A 348 -13.22 -11.22 -47.41
C ALA A 348 -13.71 -10.78 -46.02
N GLU A 349 -14.57 -11.56 -45.37
CA GLU A 349 -15.00 -11.30 -43.99
C GLU A 349 -13.82 -11.30 -43.00
N ASP A 350 -12.87 -12.23 -43.17
CA ASP A 350 -11.69 -12.29 -42.33
C ASP A 350 -10.75 -11.10 -42.58
N PHE A 351 -10.64 -10.62 -43.82
CA PHE A 351 -9.95 -9.35 -44.15
C PHE A 351 -10.62 -8.15 -43.48
N ASP A 352 -11.95 -8.06 -43.45
CA ASP A 352 -12.67 -6.98 -42.77
C ASP A 352 -12.45 -7.01 -41.26
N LYS A 353 -12.44 -8.20 -40.65
CA LYS A 353 -12.10 -8.38 -39.22
C LYS A 353 -10.67 -7.94 -38.92
N VAL A 354 -9.70 -8.28 -39.78
CA VAL A 354 -8.30 -7.84 -39.62
C VAL A 354 -8.19 -6.33 -39.74
N THR A 355 -8.84 -5.74 -40.74
CA THR A 355 -8.86 -4.27 -40.97
C THR A 355 -9.45 -3.53 -39.77
N THR A 356 -10.55 -4.02 -39.21
CA THR A 356 -11.17 -3.45 -38.01
C THR A 356 -10.24 -3.53 -36.79
N LYS A 357 -9.55 -4.66 -36.59
CA LYS A 357 -8.56 -4.81 -35.51
C LYS A 357 -7.36 -3.88 -35.69
N LEU A 358 -6.94 -3.64 -36.92
CA LEU A 358 -5.83 -2.73 -37.24
C LEU A 358 -6.21 -1.28 -36.93
N LEU A 359 -7.42 -0.85 -37.32
CA LEU A 359 -7.96 0.47 -36.98
C LEU A 359 -8.06 0.69 -35.46
N GLU A 360 -8.51 -0.32 -34.71
CA GLU A 360 -8.56 -0.24 -33.25
C GLU A 360 -7.14 -0.14 -32.63
N LYS A 361 -6.16 -0.88 -33.18
CA LYS A 361 -4.77 -0.79 -32.73
C LYS A 361 -4.13 0.57 -33.05
N GLU A 362 -4.43 1.15 -34.21
CA GLU A 362 -4.00 2.51 -34.53
C GLU A 362 -4.61 3.54 -33.58
N LYS A 363 -5.89 3.40 -33.24
CA LYS A 363 -6.55 4.27 -32.26
C LYS A 363 -5.87 4.17 -30.89
N GLN A 364 -5.61 2.96 -30.41
CA GLN A 364 -4.87 2.73 -29.16
C GLN A 364 -3.46 3.36 -29.19
N LEU A 365 -2.75 3.25 -30.31
CA LEU A 365 -1.44 3.90 -30.51
C LEU A 365 -1.53 5.43 -30.47
N ARG A 366 -2.58 6.03 -31.06
CA ARG A 366 -2.79 7.49 -31.00
C ARG A 366 -3.10 7.94 -29.58
N GLU A 367 -3.94 7.22 -28.85
CA GLU A 367 -4.24 7.50 -27.44
C GLU A 367 -2.99 7.36 -26.56
N GLN A 368 -2.20 6.31 -26.77
CA GLN A 368 -0.93 6.11 -26.07
C GLN A 368 0.07 7.22 -26.38
N LYS A 369 0.16 7.66 -27.65
CA LYS A 369 1.01 8.78 -28.06
C LYS A 369 0.57 10.09 -27.40
N ALA A 370 -0.73 10.39 -27.40
CA ALA A 370 -1.28 11.58 -26.74
C ALA A 370 -1.03 11.56 -25.22
N PHE A 371 -1.11 10.38 -24.59
CA PHE A 371 -0.76 10.21 -23.17
C PHE A 371 0.71 10.56 -22.89
N TYR A 372 1.64 10.06 -23.72
CA TYR A 372 3.06 10.38 -23.55
C TYR A 372 3.40 11.83 -23.88
N GLU A 373 2.74 12.44 -24.87
CA GLU A 373 2.86 13.87 -25.17
C GLU A 373 2.37 14.72 -23.99
N GLY A 374 1.22 14.39 -23.39
CA GLY A 374 0.74 15.06 -22.17
C GLY A 374 1.64 14.83 -20.94
N MET A 375 2.39 13.72 -20.90
CA MET A 375 3.41 13.49 -19.88
C MET A 375 4.67 14.34 -20.12
N ALA A 376 5.08 14.53 -21.38
CA ALA A 376 6.17 15.42 -21.75
C ALA A 376 5.85 16.89 -21.45
N GLU A 377 4.61 17.33 -21.67
CA GLU A 377 4.14 18.67 -21.25
C GLU A 377 4.11 18.87 -19.72
N ARG A 378 4.09 17.80 -18.94
CA ARG A 378 4.21 17.86 -17.46
C ARG A 378 5.66 17.80 -16.99
N LEU A 379 6.60 17.40 -17.85
CA LEU A 379 8.03 17.42 -17.57
C LEU A 379 8.63 18.82 -17.73
N THR A 380 8.08 19.68 -18.58
CA THR A 380 8.54 21.06 -18.76
C THR A 380 8.44 21.94 -17.50
N PRO A 381 7.38 21.89 -16.67
CA PRO A 381 7.38 22.54 -15.35
C PRO A 381 8.42 21.96 -14.38
N LEU A 382 8.78 20.69 -14.51
CA LEU A 382 9.77 20.03 -13.67
C LEU A 382 11.19 20.46 -14.04
N GLU A 383 11.46 20.66 -15.33
CA GLU A 383 12.71 21.25 -15.83
C GLU A 383 12.86 22.70 -15.37
N ALA A 384 11.79 23.50 -15.45
CA ALA A 384 11.78 24.87 -14.90
C ALA A 384 12.00 24.89 -13.38
N ALA A 385 11.36 23.99 -12.64
CA ALA A 385 11.58 23.86 -11.19
C ALA A 385 13.03 23.42 -10.86
N ASN A 386 13.69 22.66 -11.73
CA ASN A 386 15.07 22.24 -11.56
C ASN A 386 16.06 23.38 -11.88
N GLU A 387 15.74 24.23 -12.86
CA GLU A 387 16.47 25.49 -13.11
C GLU A 387 16.35 26.43 -11.90
N ASP A 388 15.15 26.60 -11.35
CA ASP A 388 14.91 27.38 -10.12
C ASP A 388 15.71 26.82 -8.93
N LEU A 389 15.73 25.49 -8.77
CA LEU A 389 16.52 24.83 -7.71
C LEU A 389 18.03 25.08 -7.88
N THR A 390 18.51 25.13 -9.14
CA THR A 390 19.91 25.41 -9.46
C THR A 390 20.25 26.88 -9.20
N ALA A 391 19.34 27.81 -9.50
CA ALA A 391 19.48 29.22 -9.16
C ALA A 391 19.52 29.44 -7.64
N ILE A 392 18.66 28.77 -6.88
CA ILE A 392 18.65 28.82 -5.40
C ILE A 392 19.96 28.28 -4.82
N LYS A 393 20.48 27.16 -5.33
CA LYS A 393 21.79 26.62 -4.91
C LYS A 393 22.94 27.58 -5.19
N THR A 394 22.89 28.27 -6.32
CA THR A 394 23.89 29.29 -6.69
C THR A 394 23.82 30.49 -5.75
N GLN A 395 22.61 30.98 -5.44
CA GLN A 395 22.42 32.04 -4.46
C GLN A 395 22.87 31.62 -3.05
N LEU A 396 22.61 30.37 -2.65
CA LEU A 396 23.02 29.84 -1.36
C LEU A 396 24.54 29.77 -1.24
N THR A 397 25.24 29.34 -2.30
CA THR A 397 26.71 29.29 -2.32
C THR A 397 27.32 30.69 -2.35
N GLU A 398 26.73 31.64 -3.06
CA GLU A 398 27.13 33.06 -2.99
C GLU A 398 26.89 33.69 -1.61
N THR A 399 25.78 33.35 -0.94
CA THR A 399 25.54 33.82 0.44
C THR A 399 26.50 33.16 1.42
N GLN A 400 26.76 31.86 1.29
CA GLN A 400 27.77 31.16 2.09
C GLN A 400 29.16 31.80 1.92
N GLY A 401 29.59 32.11 0.70
CA GLY A 401 30.85 32.84 0.47
C GLY A 401 30.89 34.22 1.14
N LYS A 402 29.78 34.95 1.15
CA LYS A 402 29.64 36.23 1.87
C LYS A 402 29.66 36.10 3.39
N TYR A 403 29.31 34.94 3.94
CA TYR A 403 29.44 34.64 5.38
C TYR A 403 30.82 34.07 5.75
N GLU A 404 31.53 33.45 4.80
CA GLU A 404 32.89 32.94 5.00
C GLU A 404 33.97 34.03 4.96
N GLU A 405 33.80 35.08 4.14
CA GLU A 405 34.71 36.24 4.10
C GLU A 405 34.89 36.96 5.46
N PRO A 406 33.86 37.19 6.29
CA PRO A 406 34.04 37.74 7.64
C PRO A 406 34.46 36.69 8.70
N MET A 407 34.32 35.38 8.42
CA MET A 407 34.76 34.32 9.35
C MET A 407 36.27 34.07 9.33
N ALA A 408 36.97 34.43 8.25
CA ALA A 408 38.44 34.42 8.20
C ALA A 408 39.10 35.47 9.12
N GLY A 409 38.32 36.41 9.69
CA GLY A 409 38.77 37.37 10.69
C GLY A 409 38.51 36.98 12.15
N MET A 410 37.87 35.82 12.40
CA MET A 410 37.56 35.32 13.75
C MET A 410 38.50 34.17 14.15
N ASP A 411 39.80 34.46 14.20
CA ASP A 411 40.85 33.59 14.76
C ASP A 411 40.78 33.52 16.31
N GLY A 412 39.60 33.18 16.85
CA GLY A 412 39.39 33.15 18.30
C GLY A 412 38.20 32.36 18.83
N TYR A 413 37.39 31.73 17.98
CA TYR A 413 36.29 30.87 18.46
C TYR A 413 36.71 29.39 18.43
N GLU A 414 37.25 28.92 19.54
CA GLU A 414 37.68 27.53 19.73
C GLU A 414 36.47 26.56 19.70
N PHE A 415 36.25 25.93 18.54
CA PHE A 415 35.42 24.72 18.39
C PHE A 415 35.79 23.57 19.35
N ALA A 416 36.96 23.64 20.00
CA ALA A 416 37.39 22.71 21.03
C ALA A 416 36.56 22.79 22.32
N PHE A 417 36.03 23.97 22.66
CA PHE A 417 35.23 24.16 23.88
C PHE A 417 33.87 23.46 23.78
N ASP A 418 33.19 23.59 22.64
CA ASP A 418 31.87 23.00 22.41
C ASP A 418 31.93 21.48 22.25
N LYS A 419 32.99 20.93 21.65
CA LYS A 419 33.22 19.48 21.61
C LYS A 419 33.39 18.88 23.01
N LYS A 420 34.18 19.53 23.86
CA LYS A 420 34.42 19.09 25.24
C LYS A 420 33.16 19.21 26.10
N ARG A 421 32.34 20.23 25.85
CA ARG A 421 31.04 20.42 26.50
C ARG A 421 30.01 19.39 26.04
N LEU A 422 30.00 19.02 24.76
CA LEU A 422 29.19 17.92 24.22
C LEU A 422 29.61 16.57 24.81
N GLU A 423 30.91 16.29 24.92
CA GLU A 423 31.42 15.08 25.56
C GLU A 423 31.05 15.02 27.06
N GLN A 424 31.08 16.15 27.77
CA GLN A 424 30.61 16.26 29.15
C GLN A 424 29.10 16.05 29.28
N ILE A 425 28.30 16.63 28.38
CA ILE A 425 26.83 16.45 28.36
C ILE A 425 26.47 14.99 28.03
N ILE A 426 27.16 14.36 27.07
CA ILE A 426 26.98 12.94 26.74
C ILE A 426 27.33 12.05 27.94
N ALA A 427 28.42 12.35 28.67
CA ALA A 427 28.79 11.61 29.86
C ALA A 427 27.75 11.71 31.00
N VAL A 428 27.06 12.85 31.12
CA VAL A 428 26.01 13.08 32.11
C VAL A 428 24.68 12.41 31.70
N ILE A 429 24.34 12.42 30.41
CA ILE A 429 23.06 11.89 29.89
C ILE A 429 23.14 10.36 29.65
N LEU A 430 24.32 9.84 29.34
CA LEU A 430 24.56 8.41 29.04
C LEU A 430 25.73 7.88 29.90
N PRO A 431 25.58 7.83 31.23
CA PRO A 431 26.63 7.28 32.09
C PRO A 431 26.95 5.83 31.70
N GLN A 432 28.25 5.52 31.64
CA GLN A 432 28.77 4.17 31.38
C GLN A 432 29.44 3.56 32.62
N THR A 433 29.61 4.35 33.67
CA THR A 433 30.19 3.96 34.96
C THR A 433 29.14 4.02 36.04
N VAL A 434 29.17 3.07 36.95
CA VAL A 434 28.29 3.03 38.12
C VAL A 434 28.58 4.19 39.07
N ASN A 435 27.53 4.72 39.70
CA ASN A 435 27.67 5.72 40.74
C ASN A 435 28.20 5.10 42.05
N ALA A 436 28.38 5.89 43.11
CA ALA A 436 28.81 5.40 44.42
C ALA A 436 27.86 4.36 45.05
N GLN A 437 26.62 4.27 44.57
CA GLN A 437 25.62 3.29 44.99
C GLN A 437 25.67 2.00 44.15
N GLY A 438 26.57 1.92 43.16
CA GLY A 438 26.80 0.73 42.34
C GLY A 438 25.83 0.56 41.16
N PHE A 439 25.13 1.63 40.73
CA PHE A 439 24.27 1.58 39.56
C PHE A 439 24.28 2.86 38.71
N PHE A 440 23.73 2.81 37.50
CA PHE A 440 23.42 3.99 36.69
C PHE A 440 22.17 3.75 35.83
N CYS A 441 21.53 4.84 35.38
CA CYS A 441 20.29 4.78 34.59
C CYS A 441 20.53 5.31 33.17
N ARG A 442 19.88 4.73 32.16
CA ARG A 442 19.88 5.22 30.77
C ARG A 442 18.49 5.18 30.16
N LYS A 443 18.25 6.07 29.18
CA LYS A 443 17.05 6.02 28.31
C LYS A 443 17.22 5.09 27.10
N VAL A 444 18.46 4.77 26.75
CA VAL A 444 18.82 3.90 25.62
C VAL A 444 19.60 2.70 26.15
N PRO A 445 19.26 1.46 25.75
CA PRO A 445 19.95 0.28 26.26
C PRO A 445 21.39 0.22 25.79
N LEU A 446 22.27 -0.35 26.62
CA LEU A 446 23.62 -0.73 26.21
C LEU A 446 23.55 -1.80 25.09
N PRO A 447 24.35 -1.66 24.03
CA PRO A 447 24.42 -2.67 22.97
C PRO A 447 24.98 -4.00 23.50
N THR A 448 25.82 -3.97 24.53
CA THR A 448 26.36 -5.15 25.21
C THR A 448 26.43 -4.88 26.71
N ILE A 449 25.92 -5.80 27.52
CA ILE A 449 25.91 -5.69 28.98
C ILE A 449 27.20 -6.34 29.50
N PRO A 450 28.09 -5.60 30.19
CA PRO A 450 29.27 -6.15 30.84
C PRO A 450 28.92 -7.27 31.83
N ASP A 451 29.78 -8.28 31.97
CA ASP A 451 29.48 -9.47 32.79
C ASP A 451 29.27 -9.15 34.28
N ASN A 452 29.91 -8.09 34.77
CA ASN A 452 29.76 -7.59 36.13
C ASN A 452 28.48 -6.77 36.36
N LEU A 453 27.69 -6.51 35.32
CA LEU A 453 26.46 -5.71 35.41
C LEU A 453 25.21 -6.57 35.12
N ILE A 454 24.12 -6.21 35.79
CA ILE A 454 22.77 -6.67 35.49
C ILE A 454 21.98 -5.49 34.93
N GLN A 455 21.28 -5.69 33.81
CA GLN A 455 20.32 -4.71 33.31
C GLN A 455 18.95 -4.99 33.92
N ILE A 456 18.33 -3.99 34.53
CA ILE A 456 16.94 -4.01 34.97
C ILE A 456 16.16 -3.05 34.07
N SER A 457 15.10 -3.54 33.44
CA SER A 457 14.28 -2.73 32.53
C SER A 457 12.81 -2.83 32.91
N GLN A 458 12.16 -1.67 32.98
CA GLN A 458 10.72 -1.57 33.19
C GLN A 458 10.01 -1.81 31.85
N GLY A 459 9.22 -2.88 31.76
CA GLY A 459 8.39 -3.19 30.61
C GLY A 459 6.97 -2.70 30.84
N TYR A 460 6.51 -1.73 30.07
CA TYR A 460 5.08 -1.43 29.98
C TYR A 460 4.43 -2.47 29.06
N ASN A 461 3.50 -3.24 29.59
CA ASN A 461 2.70 -4.14 28.78
C ASN A 461 1.69 -3.29 27.99
N THR A 462 1.98 -2.96 26.73
CA THR A 462 1.00 -2.27 25.89
C THR A 462 -0.09 -3.27 25.52
N THR A 463 -1.28 -3.07 26.07
CA THR A 463 -2.43 -3.99 26.12
C THR A 463 -3.11 -4.35 24.79
N SER A 464 -2.44 -4.31 23.64
CA SER A 464 -3.12 -4.46 22.34
C SER A 464 -2.52 -5.43 21.33
N VAL A 465 -1.51 -6.26 21.67
CA VAL A 465 -0.99 -7.26 20.71
C VAL A 465 -1.07 -8.68 21.27
N PRO A 466 -1.87 -9.59 20.67
CA PRO A 466 -1.93 -10.97 21.09
C PRO A 466 -0.67 -11.71 20.63
N TYR A 467 0.02 -12.30 21.61
CA TYR A 467 1.01 -13.37 21.51
C TYR A 467 2.13 -13.22 20.45
N ASN A 468 3.34 -13.10 20.99
CA ASN A 468 4.67 -13.05 20.38
C ASN A 468 5.18 -11.66 19.98
N VAL A 469 6.30 -11.34 20.62
CA VAL A 469 7.10 -10.11 20.52
C VAL A 469 6.46 -8.92 21.23
N ALA A 470 6.73 -8.80 22.54
CA ALA A 470 6.50 -7.58 23.28
C ALA A 470 7.35 -6.46 22.63
N SER A 471 6.69 -5.55 21.93
CA SER A 471 7.28 -4.29 21.49
C SER A 471 7.47 -3.41 22.73
N PHE A 472 8.70 -3.39 23.24
CA PHE A 472 9.10 -2.60 24.39
C PHE A 472 9.22 -1.12 24.00
N ALA A 473 8.29 -0.29 24.48
CA ALA A 473 8.43 1.17 24.45
C ALA A 473 9.59 1.62 25.37
N PRO A 474 10.23 2.78 25.12
CA PRO A 474 11.49 3.17 25.75
C PRO A 474 11.30 3.49 27.24
N GLY A 475 11.55 2.50 28.10
CA GLY A 475 11.63 2.66 29.55
C GLY A 475 13.05 3.03 30.02
N HIS A 476 13.15 3.44 31.29
CA HIS A 476 14.43 3.64 31.94
C HIS A 476 15.13 2.28 32.16
N PHE A 477 16.37 2.16 31.71
CA PHE A 477 17.24 1.01 31.96
C PHE A 477 18.12 1.32 33.16
N ILE A 478 18.11 0.45 34.17
CA ILE A 478 19.03 0.52 35.29
C ILE A 478 20.11 -0.53 35.05
N TYR A 479 21.37 -0.15 35.18
CA TYR A 479 22.52 -1.04 35.16
C TYR A 479 23.17 -1.04 36.52
N VAL A 480 23.31 -2.20 37.13
CA VAL A 480 23.78 -2.35 38.51
C VAL A 480 24.83 -3.43 38.60
N GLU A 481 25.84 -3.21 39.44
CA GLU A 481 26.85 -4.21 39.75
C GLU A 481 26.19 -5.47 40.33
N ARG A 482 26.55 -6.62 39.76
CA ARG A 482 26.04 -7.93 40.15
C ARG A 482 26.23 -8.19 41.64
N GLU A 483 27.40 -7.82 42.17
CA GLU A 483 27.74 -7.95 43.60
C GLU A 483 26.84 -7.12 44.53
N ARG A 484 26.21 -6.06 44.00
CA ARG A 484 25.28 -5.20 44.76
C ARG A 484 23.87 -5.77 44.83
N ILE A 485 23.56 -6.79 44.01
CA ILE A 485 22.27 -7.51 44.02
C ILE A 485 22.51 -9.00 44.25
N ASP A 486 23.27 -9.31 45.31
CA ASP A 486 23.42 -10.68 45.83
C ASP A 486 22.13 -11.23 46.46
N LYS A 487 21.17 -10.36 46.79
CA LYS A 487 19.89 -10.68 47.43
C LYS A 487 18.76 -9.92 46.78
N ILE A 488 17.59 -10.55 46.69
CA ILE A 488 16.43 -9.95 46.09
C ILE A 488 15.98 -8.67 46.81
N GLN A 489 16.11 -8.59 48.14
CA GLN A 489 15.76 -7.38 48.91
C GLN A 489 16.59 -6.16 48.50
N LYS A 490 17.83 -6.37 48.00
CA LYS A 490 18.65 -5.29 47.45
C LYS A 490 18.14 -4.83 46.09
N LEU A 491 17.62 -5.74 45.25
CA LEU A 491 16.91 -5.39 44.02
C LEU A 491 15.66 -4.56 44.32
N GLU A 492 14.86 -4.99 45.30
CA GLU A 492 13.66 -4.26 45.72
C GLU A 492 14.00 -2.86 46.24
N SER A 493 15.04 -2.75 47.07
CA SER A 493 15.52 -1.48 47.60
C SER A 493 16.03 -0.57 46.48
N LEU A 494 16.77 -1.13 45.52
CA LEU A 494 17.25 -0.39 44.36
C LEU A 494 16.10 0.14 43.51
N MET A 495 15.09 -0.69 43.24
CA MET A 495 13.94 -0.26 42.45
C MET A 495 13.10 0.79 43.17
N LYS A 496 12.96 0.67 44.48
CA LYS A 496 12.32 1.70 45.30
C LYS A 496 13.09 3.03 45.24
N ILE A 497 14.42 2.99 45.20
CA ILE A 497 15.26 4.18 45.07
C ILE A 497 15.20 4.76 43.65
N ALA A 498 15.31 3.91 42.64
CA ALA A 498 15.47 4.33 41.25
C ALA A 498 14.14 4.71 40.57
N TRP A 499 13.04 4.04 40.93
CA TRP A 499 11.72 4.23 40.31
C TRP A 499 10.63 4.66 41.30
N GLY A 500 10.90 4.66 42.62
CA GLY A 500 9.88 4.97 43.63
C GLY A 500 8.93 3.81 43.95
N ASP A 501 9.05 2.69 43.23
CA ASP A 501 8.13 1.55 43.32
C ASP A 501 8.60 0.49 44.33
N SER A 502 7.67 -0.03 45.13
CA SER A 502 7.95 -1.12 46.08
C SER A 502 7.64 -2.48 45.46
N LEU A 503 8.67 -3.31 45.30
CA LEU A 503 8.53 -4.70 44.83
C LEU A 503 8.08 -5.71 45.89
N SER A 504 7.78 -5.28 47.12
CA SER A 504 7.44 -6.15 48.25
C SER A 504 6.25 -7.10 48.01
N ARG A 505 5.47 -6.90 46.93
CA ARG A 505 4.33 -7.73 46.52
C ARG A 505 4.52 -8.39 45.14
N ALA A 506 5.70 -8.27 44.54
CA ALA A 506 6.00 -8.80 43.21
C ALA A 506 6.10 -10.33 43.24
N ARG A 507 5.50 -11.00 42.26
CA ARG A 507 5.66 -12.45 42.09
C ARG A 507 6.79 -12.69 41.10
N ILE A 508 7.87 -13.30 41.56
CA ILE A 508 9.02 -13.60 40.71
C ILE A 508 8.69 -14.85 39.90
N GLN A 509 8.78 -14.73 38.57
CA GLN A 509 8.56 -15.86 37.68
C GLN A 509 9.83 -16.11 36.85
N PHE A 510 10.59 -17.13 37.24
CA PHE A 510 11.75 -17.57 36.49
C PHE A 510 11.29 -18.35 35.24
N ARG A 511 11.40 -17.75 34.04
CA ARG A 511 11.16 -18.45 32.76
C ARG A 511 12.48 -19.01 32.24
N GLY A 512 12.46 -20.28 31.82
CA GLY A 512 13.58 -20.89 31.08
C GLY A 512 14.60 -21.67 31.92
N LEU A 513 14.36 -21.85 33.22
CA LEU A 513 15.30 -22.57 34.10
C LEU A 513 14.88 -24.02 34.39
N PRO A 514 15.86 -24.92 34.59
CA PRO A 514 15.59 -26.28 35.08
C PRO A 514 14.92 -26.23 36.45
N LYS A 515 13.83 -26.98 36.62
CA LYS A 515 13.08 -27.12 37.88
C LYS A 515 14.04 -27.54 39.00
N GLY A 516 14.31 -26.67 39.98
CA GLY A 516 15.10 -27.05 41.17
C GLY A 516 15.96 -25.95 41.80
N ARG A 517 16.25 -24.83 41.12
CA ARG A 517 16.91 -23.66 41.75
C ARG A 517 15.84 -22.68 42.21
N SER A 518 15.72 -22.48 43.53
CA SER A 518 14.71 -21.61 44.13
C SER A 518 15.30 -20.40 44.87
N ASP A 519 16.62 -20.26 44.90
CA ASP A 519 17.32 -19.19 45.61
C ASP A 519 18.01 -18.20 44.66
N TRP A 520 17.86 -16.91 44.97
CA TRP A 520 18.40 -15.81 44.17
C TRP A 520 19.93 -15.86 44.06
N GLU A 521 20.62 -16.33 45.10
CA GLU A 521 22.09 -16.39 45.16
C GLU A 521 22.65 -17.29 44.04
N SER A 522 22.07 -18.47 43.83
CA SER A 522 22.43 -19.41 42.76
C SER A 522 22.07 -18.93 41.34
N PHE A 523 21.22 -17.91 41.24
CA PHE A 523 20.64 -17.44 39.98
C PHE A 523 21.26 -16.11 39.53
N SER A 524 21.56 -15.23 40.48
CA SER A 524 22.16 -13.92 40.24
C SER A 524 23.52 -13.96 39.55
N ALA A 525 24.19 -15.11 39.46
CA ALA A 525 25.44 -15.28 38.72
C ALA A 525 25.22 -15.26 37.18
N ASP A 526 24.11 -15.81 36.70
CA ASP A 526 23.88 -16.06 35.27
C ASP A 526 22.93 -15.04 34.62
N ILE A 527 22.16 -14.29 35.42
CA ILE A 527 21.21 -13.29 34.92
C ILE A 527 21.95 -12.14 34.24
N ARG A 528 21.58 -11.80 33.02
CA ARG A 528 22.04 -10.53 32.41
C ARG A 528 20.95 -9.49 32.38
N ARG A 529 19.68 -9.91 32.35
CA ARG A 529 18.54 -9.01 32.23
C ARG A 529 17.41 -9.38 33.18
N VAL A 530 16.91 -8.39 33.89
CA VAL A 530 15.70 -8.47 34.72
C VAL A 530 14.65 -7.54 34.13
N TYR A 531 13.56 -8.12 33.65
CA TYR A 531 12.41 -7.38 33.15
C TYR A 531 11.36 -7.30 34.24
N VAL A 532 10.93 -6.08 34.55
CA VAL A 532 9.88 -5.83 35.53
C VAL A 532 8.65 -5.37 34.75
N VAL A 533 7.59 -6.17 34.77
CA VAL A 533 6.36 -5.89 34.02
C VAL A 533 5.20 -5.72 35.00
N GLN A 534 4.42 -4.65 34.85
CA GLN A 534 3.17 -4.48 35.59
C GLN A 534 2.11 -5.41 34.99
N ASN A 535 1.53 -6.29 35.81
CA ASN A 535 0.56 -7.26 35.34
C ASN A 535 -0.81 -6.62 35.12
N LEU A 536 -1.06 -6.13 33.91
CA LEU A 536 -2.32 -5.48 33.54
C LEU A 536 -3.52 -6.44 33.37
N ALA A 537 -3.32 -7.76 33.47
CA ALA A 537 -4.40 -8.73 33.25
C ALA A 537 -5.43 -8.79 34.40
N ARG A 538 -5.25 -8.02 35.47
CA ARG A 538 -6.19 -7.91 36.62
C ARG A 538 -6.65 -6.47 36.91
N VAL A 539 -6.58 -5.58 35.93
CA VAL A 539 -6.94 -4.14 36.07
C VAL A 539 -8.44 -3.91 36.39
N ASN A 540 -9.29 -4.94 36.30
CA ASN A 540 -10.72 -4.84 36.60
C ASN A 540 -11.12 -5.17 38.05
N ASP A 541 -10.16 -5.44 38.94
CA ASP A 541 -10.43 -5.65 40.37
C ASP A 541 -9.90 -4.43 41.17
N PRO A 542 -10.77 -3.49 41.59
CA PRO A 542 -10.36 -2.27 42.29
C PRO A 542 -9.76 -2.54 43.67
N ASP A 543 -9.87 -3.76 44.20
CA ASP A 543 -9.28 -4.17 45.47
C ASP A 543 -7.96 -4.97 45.31
N ALA A 544 -7.46 -5.15 44.08
CA ALA A 544 -6.21 -5.86 43.79
C ALA A 544 -5.07 -4.88 43.41
N PRO A 545 -4.25 -4.40 44.38
CA PRO A 545 -3.15 -3.49 44.09
C PRO A 545 -2.04 -4.15 43.24
N ASP A 546 -1.46 -3.35 42.36
CA ASP A 546 -0.41 -3.61 41.36
C ASP A 546 0.48 -4.84 41.62
N PHE A 547 0.28 -5.89 40.80
CA PHE A 547 1.17 -7.05 40.77
C PHE A 547 2.30 -6.83 39.74
N PHE A 548 3.54 -6.77 40.20
CA PHE A 548 4.71 -6.81 39.31
C PHE A 548 5.11 -8.27 39.03
N MET A 549 5.37 -8.57 37.77
CA MET A 549 5.99 -9.81 37.32
C MET A 549 7.45 -9.53 36.98
N MET A 550 8.37 -10.24 37.63
CA MET A 550 9.80 -10.20 37.28
C MET A 550 10.15 -11.39 36.38
N GLN A 551 10.61 -11.11 35.17
CA GLN A 551 11.15 -12.08 34.24
C GLN A 551 12.66 -11.88 34.12
N CYS A 552 13.44 -12.88 34.53
CA CYS A 552 14.89 -12.84 34.46
C CYS A 552 15.37 -13.70 33.28
N ILE A 553 16.29 -13.17 32.47
CA ILE A 553 16.87 -13.80 31.26
C ILE A 553 18.39 -13.83 31.37
#